data_AF-A0A2T9YN83-F1
#
_entry.id   AF-A0A2T9YN83-F1
#
_cell.length_a   1.000
_cell.length_b   1.000
_cell.length_c   1.000
_cell.angle_alpha   90.00
_cell.angle_beta   90.00
_cell.angle_gamma   90.00
#
_symmetry.space_group_name_H-M   'P 1'
#
loop_
_entity.id
_entity.type
_entity.pdbx_description
1 polymer ?
#
loop_
_entity_poly.entity_id
_entity_poly.type
_entity_poly.pdbx_seq_one_letter_code
_entity_poly.pdbx_strand_id
1 'polypeptide(L)' 'MNTEHLGDGTDIDKPEIWIKKFEKLARMNKWNDQETSDVFEFLMSGRAGEWYSNKAKMVEWTSIKKEFLAQFSA' A
#
# COMPACT_ATOMS: atom_id res chain seq x y z
N MET A 1 14.75 6.07 -5.17
CA MET A 1 13.33 6.47 -5.00
C MET A 1 12.91 5.89 -3.67
N ASN A 2 12.46 6.70 -2.71
CA ASN A 2 11.92 6.15 -1.47
C ASN A 2 10.56 5.53 -1.86
N THR A 3 10.52 4.20 -1.93
CA THR A 3 9.37 3.43 -2.44
C THR A 3 8.44 2.99 -1.34
N GLU A 4 8.88 3.05 -0.09
CA GLU A 4 8.09 2.67 1.08
C GLU A 4 7.02 3.71 1.39
N HIS A 5 5.98 3.28 2.09
CA HIS A 5 5.04 4.15 2.78
C HIS A 5 5.17 3.95 4.28
N LEU A 6 5.42 5.03 5.02
CA LEU A 6 5.64 5.02 6.48
C LEU A 6 4.32 5.19 7.26
N GLY A 7 3.38 5.95 6.72
CA GLY A 7 2.08 6.20 7.33
C GLY A 7 2.12 7.11 8.56
N ASP A 8 3.20 7.88 8.74
CA ASP A 8 3.42 8.78 9.89
C ASP A 8 3.28 10.28 9.53
N GLY A 9 2.88 10.58 8.30
CA GLY A 9 2.73 11.95 7.79
C GLY A 9 4.01 12.57 7.25
N THR A 10 5.14 11.84 7.26
CA THR A 10 6.41 12.27 6.67
C THR A 10 6.61 11.75 5.24
N ASP A 11 5.68 10.94 4.75
CA ASP A 11 5.68 10.42 3.38
C ASP A 11 5.73 11.55 2.34
N ILE A 12 6.59 11.37 1.32
CA ILE A 12 6.76 12.34 0.22
C ILE A 12 5.45 12.54 -0.54
N ASP A 13 4.75 11.45 -0.82
CA ASP A 13 3.48 11.44 -1.53
C ASP A 13 2.34 11.26 -0.54
N LYS A 14 1.26 12.02 -0.73
CA LYS A 14 -0.01 11.73 -0.07
C LYS A 14 -0.48 10.30 -0.43
N PRO A 15 -1.21 9.61 0.44
CA PRO A 15 -1.67 8.23 0.21
C PRO A 15 -2.36 8.03 -1.14
N GLU A 16 -3.17 8.98 -1.61
CA GLU A 16 -3.86 8.88 -2.91
C GLU A 16 -2.90 8.95 -4.09
N ILE A 17 -1.81 9.70 -3.95
CA ILE A 17 -0.78 9.82 -4.98
C ILE A 17 0.09 8.58 -4.96
N TRP A 18 0.51 8.14 -3.77
CA TRP A 18 1.33 6.95 -3.59
C TRP A 18 0.62 5.70 -4.14
N ILE A 19 -0.64 5.49 -3.76
CA ILE A 19 -1.42 4.31 -4.22
C ILE A 19 -1.61 4.31 -5.74
N LYS A 20 -1.81 5.48 -6.36
CA LYS A 20 -1.92 5.58 -7.83
C LYS A 20 -0.61 5.23 -8.53
N LYS A 21 0.53 5.63 -7.96
CA LYS A 21 1.87 5.26 -8.47
C LYS A 21 2.10 3.76 -8.30
N PHE A 22 1.74 3.19 -7.16
CA PHE A 22 1.82 1.76 -6.91
C PHE A 22 0.95 0.94 -7.89
N GLU A 23 -0.32 1.33 -8.11
CA GLU A 23 -1.19 0.66 -9.08
C GLU A 23 -0.65 0.75 -10.52
N LYS A 24 0.01 1.87 -10.87
CA LYS A 24 0.69 1.98 -12.17
C LYS A 24 1.86 1.00 -12.26
N LEU A 25 2.65 0.85 -11.20
CA LEU A 25 3.74 -0.11 -11.13
C LEU A 25 3.23 -1.55 -11.26
N ALA A 26 2.16 -1.90 -10.53
CA ALA A 26 1.54 -3.22 -10.61
C ALA A 26 1.06 -3.54 -12.03
N ARG A 27 0.38 -2.59 -12.70
CA ARG A 27 -0.06 -2.76 -14.10
C ARG A 27 1.11 -2.92 -15.07
N MET A 28 2.19 -2.16 -14.89
CA MET A 28 3.38 -2.27 -15.75
C MET A 28 4.06 -3.63 -15.63
N ASN A 29 4.04 -4.22 -14.44
CA ASN A 29 4.62 -5.55 -14.18
C ASN A 29 3.62 -6.71 -14.36
N LYS A 30 2.34 -6.41 -14.68
CA LYS A 30 1.25 -7.38 -14.84
C LYS A 30 1.04 -8.26 -13.61
N TRP A 31 1.20 -7.69 -12.42
CA TRP A 31 0.94 -8.40 -11.17
C TRP A 31 -0.53 -8.81 -11.05
N ASN A 32 -0.76 -10.02 -10.58
CA ASN A 32 -2.08 -10.44 -10.11
C ASN A 32 -2.34 -9.91 -8.69
N ASP A 33 -3.53 -10.16 -8.14
CA ASP A 33 -3.92 -9.63 -6.82
C ASP A 33 -3.04 -10.14 -5.68
N GLN A 34 -2.60 -11.40 -5.73
CA GLN A 34 -1.69 -11.96 -4.73
C GLN A 34 -0.32 -11.28 -4.79
N GLU A 35 0.27 -11.21 -5.99
CA GLU A 35 1.56 -10.55 -6.20
C GLU A 35 1.50 -9.06 -5.82
N THR A 36 0.39 -8.39 -6.15
CA THR A 36 0.15 -6.99 -5.78
C THR A 36 0.09 -6.84 -4.27
N SER A 37 -0.60 -7.74 -3.57
CA SER A 37 -0.73 -7.71 -2.12
C SER A 37 0.61 -7.99 -1.43
N ASP A 38 1.38 -8.96 -1.92
CA ASP A 38 2.70 -9.32 -1.36
C ASP A 38 3.71 -8.17 -1.51
N VAL A 39 3.75 -7.52 -2.69
CA VAL A 39 4.63 -6.37 -2.89
C VAL A 39 4.14 -5.15 -2.11
N PHE A 40 2.83 -4.96 -1.99
CA PHE A 40 2.27 -3.89 -1.17
C PHE A 40 2.70 -4.05 0.30
N GLU A 41 2.55 -5.25 0.88
CA GLU A 41 3.03 -5.58 2.22
C GLU A 41 4.51 -5.25 2.40
N PHE A 42 5.34 -5.67 1.44
CA PHE A 42 6.78 -5.43 1.45
C PHE A 42 7.15 -3.93 1.47
N LEU A 43 6.33 -3.08 0.84
CA LEU A 43 6.56 -1.63 0.78
C LEU A 43 5.95 -0.85 1.95
N MET A 44 5.19 -1.50 2.83
CA MET A 44 4.70 -0.87 4.06
C MET A 44 5.79 -0.93 5.13
N SER A 45 6.11 0.23 5.70
CA SER A 45 7.09 0.35 6.79
C SER A 45 6.56 1.25 7.90
N GLY A 46 7.23 1.28 9.04
CA GLY A 46 6.81 2.09 10.20
C GLY A 46 5.36 1.82 10.60
N ARG A 47 4.58 2.90 10.78
CA ARG A 47 3.17 2.82 11.19
C ARG A 47 2.29 2.11 10.15
N ALA A 48 2.60 2.24 8.86
CA ALA A 48 1.89 1.52 7.81
C ALA A 48 2.18 0.00 7.85
N GLY A 49 3.42 -0.39 8.14
CA GLY A 49 3.79 -1.80 8.34
C GLY A 49 3.09 -2.43 9.56
N GLU A 50 3.05 -1.70 10.68
CA GLU A 50 2.29 -2.11 11.87
C GLU A 50 0.79 -2.22 11.58
N TRP A 51 0.23 -1.28 10.84
CA TRP A 51 -1.17 -1.34 10.44
C TRP A 51 -1.47 -2.57 9.58
N TYR A 52 -0.63 -2.85 8.57
CA TYR A 52 -0.85 -3.95 7.64
C TYR A 52 -0.69 -5.32 8.32
N SER A 53 0.34 -5.49 9.16
CA SER A 53 0.59 -6.74 9.89
C SER A 53 -0.53 -7.12 10.88
N ASN A 54 -1.28 -6.13 11.37
CA ASN A 54 -2.42 -6.35 12.25
C ASN A 54 -3.72 -6.72 11.52
N LYS A 55 -3.73 -6.71 10.17
CA LYS A 55 -4.88 -7.15 9.38
C LYS A 55 -4.81 -8.65 9.14
N ALA A 56 -5.95 -9.33 9.23
CA ALA A 56 -6.08 -10.70 8.71
C ALA A 56 -5.68 -10.68 7.23
N LYS A 57 -4.87 -11.64 6.76
CA LYS A 57 -4.37 -11.68 5.37
C LYS A 57 -5.49 -11.40 4.37
N MET A 58 -5.51 -10.18 3.85
CA MET A 58 -6.42 -9.79 2.78
C MET A 58 -5.77 -10.21 1.48
N VAL A 59 -6.50 -10.98 0.68
CA VAL A 59 -5.99 -11.44 -0.64
C VAL A 59 -6.47 -10.53 -1.76
N GLU A 60 -7.58 -9.81 -1.54
CA GLU A 60 -8.19 -8.97 -2.57
C GLU A 60 -7.63 -7.55 -2.54
N TRP A 61 -6.99 -7.14 -3.63
CA TRP A 61 -6.39 -5.81 -3.78
C TRP A 61 -7.41 -4.67 -3.54
N THR A 62 -8.63 -4.82 -4.05
CA THR A 62 -9.71 -3.83 -3.90
C THR A 62 -9.98 -3.51 -2.43
N SER A 63 -9.97 -4.53 -1.57
CA SER A 63 -10.21 -4.40 -0.13
C SER A 63 -9.03 -3.71 0.55
N ILE A 64 -7.79 -4.13 0.26
CA ILE A 64 -6.56 -3.53 0.79
C ILE A 64 -6.51 -2.03 0.48
N LYS A 65 -6.73 -1.66 -0.79
CA LYS A 65 -6.71 -0.26 -1.23
C LYS A 65 -7.72 0.60 -0.47
N LYS A 66 -8.93 0.09 -0.30
CA LYS A 66 -10.00 0.82 0.40
C LYS A 66 -9.62 1.09 1.85
N GLU A 67 -9.10 0.08 2.54
CA GLU A 67 -8.69 0.23 3.94
C GLU A 67 -7.46 1.11 4.10
N PHE A 68 -6.49 1.01 3.19
CA PHE A 68 -5.31 1.88 3.16
C PHE A 68 -5.72 3.36 3.08
N LEU A 69 -6.58 3.69 2.11
CA LEU A 69 -7.06 5.06 1.96
C LEU A 69 -7.87 5.51 3.18
N ALA A 70 -8.73 4.66 3.71
CA ALA A 70 -9.49 4.99 4.93
C ALA A 70 -8.57 5.26 6.13
N GLN A 71 -7.42 4.61 6.22
CA GLN A 71 -6.49 4.73 7.33
C GLN A 71 -5.57 5.95 7.23
N PHE A 72 -5.08 6.28 6.02
CA PHE A 72 -3.97 7.24 5.86
C PHE A 72 -4.38 8.55 5.15
N SER A 73 -5.50 8.61 4.44
CA SER A 73 -5.94 9.82 3.70
C SER A 73 -6.55 10.94 4.56
N ALA A 74 -6.30 10.95 5.87
CA ALA A 74 -6.87 11.92 6.82
C ALA A 74 -6.12 13.26 6.83
#